data_AF-A0A166T0H8-F1
#
_entry.id   AF-A0A166T0H8-F1
#
_cell.length_a   1.000
_cell.length_b   1.000
_cell.length_c   1.000
_cell.angle_alpha   90.00
_cell.angle_beta   90.00
_cell.angle_gamma   90.00
#
_symmetry.space_group_name_H-M   'P 1'
#
loop_
_entity.id
_entity.type
_entity.pdbx_description
1 polymer ?
#
loop_
_entity_poly.entity_id
_entity_poly.type
_entity_poly.pdbx_seq_one_letter_code
_entity_poly.pdbx_strand_id
1 'polypeptide(L)' 'MSEDEFDGAFARLCAAGVPYYADPQGAEPGRINRRDGGRGLYFRDPSGHVMEIITRPYGA' A
#
# COMPACT_ATOMS: atom_id res chain seq x y z
N MET A 1 3.27 -6.52 10.11
CA MET A 1 2.84 -5.12 10.28
C MET A 1 1.50 -5.13 10.97
N SER A 2 1.31 -4.34 12.01
CA SER A 2 -0.02 -4.18 12.64
C SER A 2 -0.92 -3.29 11.79
N GLU A 3 -2.21 -3.26 12.11
CA GLU A 3 -3.17 -2.36 11.46
C GLU A 3 -2.83 -0.88 11.73
N ASP A 4 -2.41 -0.53 12.95
CA ASP A 4 -2.02 0.85 13.31
C ASP A 4 -0.76 1.32 12.57
N GLU A 5 0.21 0.43 12.37
CA GLU A 5 1.40 0.73 11.58
C GLU A 5 1.03 1.05 10.13
N PHE A 6 0.09 0.28 9.56
CA PHE A 6 -0.41 0.51 8.20
C PHE A 6 -1.07 1.88 8.10
N ASP A 7 -1.93 2.23 9.06
CA ASP A 7 -2.61 3.53 9.09
C ASP A 7 -1.61 4.70 9.20
N GLY A 8 -0.58 4.54 10.02
CA GLY A 8 0.49 5.54 10.14
C GLY A 8 1.30 5.70 8.84
N ALA A 9 1.61 4.61 8.14
CA ALA A 9 2.31 4.67 6.86
C ALA A 9 1.42 5.27 5.76
N PHE A 10 0.15 4.86 5.70
CA PHE A 10 -0.83 5.36 4.74
C PHE A 10 -1.06 6.87 4.92
N ALA A 11 -1.22 7.34 6.16
CA ALA A 11 -1.37 8.77 6.44
C ALA A 11 -0.17 9.59 5.95
N ARG A 12 1.06 9.08 6.11
CA ARG A 12 2.27 9.75 5.61
C ARG A 12 2.30 9.81 4.07
N LEU A 13 1.93 8.73 3.39
CA LEU A 13 1.86 8.70 1.93
C LEU A 13 0.83 9.72 1.41
N CYS A 14 -0.36 9.76 2.03
CA CYS A 14 -1.39 10.74 1.68
C CYS A 14 -0.95 12.18 1.94
N ALA A 15 -0.34 12.45 3.10
CA ALA A 15 0.16 13.79 3.45
C ALA A 15 1.28 14.26 2.51
N ALA A 16 2.09 13.34 2.00
CA ALA A 16 3.13 13.62 1.01
C ALA A 16 2.61 13.69 -0.43
N GLY A 17 1.31 13.45 -0.67
CA GLY A 17 0.73 13.43 -2.02
C GLY A 17 1.26 12.31 -2.91
N VAL A 18 1.78 11.23 -2.31
CA VAL A 18 2.35 10.10 -3.05
C VAL A 18 1.20 9.28 -3.67
N PRO A 19 1.19 9.06 -5.00
CA PRO A 19 0.23 8.17 -5.62
C PRO A 19 0.37 6.74 -5.09
N TYR A 20 -0.76 6.13 -4.74
CA TYR A 20 -0.84 4.74 -4.29
C TYR A 20 -1.92 3.99 -5.06
N TYR A 21 -1.81 2.67 -5.07
CA TYR A 21 -2.60 1.78 -5.91
C TYR A 21 -3.00 0.49 -5.19
N ALA A 22 -4.11 -0.12 -5.59
CA ALA A 22 -4.53 -1.41 -5.06
C ALA A 22 -3.80 -2.59 -5.71
N ASP A 23 -3.17 -2.37 -6.87
CA ASP A 23 -2.48 -3.36 -7.69
C ASP A 23 -1.05 -2.91 -8.06
N PRO A 24 -0.12 -3.84 -8.31
CA PRO A 24 1.27 -3.50 -8.63
C PRO A 24 1.45 -2.89 -10.03
N GLN A 25 0.46 -3.05 -10.93
CA GLN A 25 0.51 -2.45 -12.27
C GLN A 25 0.14 -0.96 -12.25
N GLY A 26 -0.49 -0.48 -11.17
CA GLY A 26 -0.94 0.89 -11.01
C GLY A 26 -2.24 1.22 -11.74
N ALA A 27 -3.07 0.21 -12.00
CA ALA A 27 -4.35 0.37 -12.69
C ALA A 27 -5.47 0.93 -11.79
N GLU A 28 -5.35 0.77 -10.47
CA GLU A 28 -6.33 1.20 -9.48
C GLU A 28 -5.78 2.29 -8.53
N PRO A 29 -5.61 3.53 -9.02
CA PRO A 29 -5.12 4.63 -8.20
C PRO A 29 -6.10 4.99 -7.08
N GLY A 30 -5.56 5.36 -5.92
CA GLY A 30 -6.37 5.85 -4.80
C GLY A 30 -7.15 4.75 -4.07
N ARG A 31 -6.80 3.48 -4.29
CA ARG A 31 -7.42 2.31 -3.64
C ARG A 31 -6.38 1.47 -2.90
N ILE A 32 -6.84 0.79 -1.86
CA ILE A 32 -6.09 -0.26 -1.16
C ILE A 32 -6.73 -1.60 -1.50
N ASN A 33 -5.94 -2.67 -1.54
CA ASN A 33 -6.46 -4.03 -1.64
C ASN A 33 -6.75 -4.62 -0.25
N ARG A 34 -7.57 -5.67 -0.24
CA ARG A 34 -7.97 -6.43 0.95
C ARG A 34 -7.61 -7.92 0.85
N ARG A 35 -6.48 -8.21 0.19
CA ARG A 35 -6.05 -9.60 -0.07
C ARG A 35 -5.74 -10.32 1.24
N ASP A 36 -6.01 -11.64 1.25
CA ASP A 36 -5.74 -12.54 2.38
C ASP A 36 -6.39 -12.09 3.71
N GLY A 37 -7.50 -11.33 3.62
CA GLY A 37 -8.18 -10.76 4.78
C GLY A 37 -7.42 -9.63 5.49
N GLY A 38 -6.33 -9.14 4.90
CA GLY A 38 -5.56 -8.00 5.37
C GLY A 38 -5.86 -6.71 4.60
N ARG A 39 -4.91 -5.77 4.66
CA ARG A 39 -4.84 -4.57 3.83
C ARG A 39 -3.53 -4.54 3.06
N GLY A 40 -3.57 -4.03 1.85
CA GLY A 40 -2.37 -3.84 1.04
C GLY A 40 -2.45 -2.60 0.16
N LEU A 41 -1.31 -1.98 -0.12
CA LEU A 41 -1.19 -0.94 -1.15
C LEU A 41 0.18 -0.98 -1.81
N TYR A 42 0.24 -0.41 -3.00
CA TYR A 42 1.46 -0.21 -3.77
C TYR A 42 1.72 1.27 -3.98
N PHE A 43 2.98 1.67 -4.02
CA PHE A 43 3.41 3.01 -4.39
C PHE A 43 4.79 2.97 -5.05
N ARG A 44 5.22 4.07 -5.65
CA ARG A 44 6.55 4.18 -6.24
C ARG A 44 7.47 5.02 -5.37
N ASP A 45 8.69 4.54 -5.13
CA ASP A 45 9.73 5.38 -4.53
C ASP A 45 10.26 6.40 -5.57
N PRO A 46 11.07 7.39 -5.14
CA PRO A 46 11.67 8.37 -6.07
C PRO A 46 12.52 7.74 -7.18
N SER A 47 13.04 6.53 -6.97
CA SER A 47 13.81 5.78 -7.98
C SER A 47 12.92 5.01 -8.97
N GLY A 48 11.60 4.97 -8.76
CA GLY A 48 10.63 4.28 -9.60
C GLY A 48 10.39 2.81 -9.25
N HIS A 49 11.00 2.29 -8.18
CA HIS A 49 10.73 0.95 -7.66
C HIS A 49 9.30 0.85 -7.13
N VAL A 50 8.67 -0.29 -7.37
CA VAL A 50 7.36 -0.59 -6.80
C VAL A 50 7.56 -1.09 -5.38
N MET A 51 7.03 -0.33 -4.44
CA MET A 51 7.04 -0.64 -3.02
C MET A 51 5.65 -1.14 -2.62
N GLU A 52 5.62 -2.08 -1.69
CA GLU A 52 4.40 -2.71 -1.20
C GLU A 52 4.33 -2.63 0.33
N ILE A 53 3.14 -2.35 0.85
CA ILE A 53 2.84 -2.38 2.27
C ILE A 53 1.64 -3.32 2.47
N ILE A 54 1.78 -4.34 3.30
CA ILE A 54 0.71 -5.33 3.62
C ILE A 54 0.60 -5.58 5.13
N THR A 55 -0.62 -5.77 5.63
CA THR A 55 -0.87 -6.16 7.04
C THR A 55 -0.86 -7.66 7.27
N ARG A 56 -1.07 -8.47 6.22
CA ARG A 56 -0.99 -9.93 6.26
C ARG A 56 -0.03 -10.46 5.20
N PRO A 57 0.80 -11.47 5.52
CA PRO A 57 1.55 -12.21 4.52
C PRO A 57 0.62 -12.96 3.56
N TYR A 58 1.07 -13.17 2.34
CA TYR A 58 0.36 -13.99 1.36
C TYR A 58 0.22 -15.45 1.83
N GLY A 59 -0.98 -16.02 1.68
CA GLY A 59 -1.23 -17.44 1.98
C GLY A 59 -1.21 -17.83 3.47
N ALA A 60 -1.38 -16.85 4.37
CA ALA A 60 -1.48 -17.05 5.82
C ALA A 60 -2.89 -17.49 6.28
#